data_AF-A0A164QC13-F1
#
_entry.id   AF-A0A164QC13-F1
#
_cell.length_a   1.000
_cell.length_b   1.000
_cell.length_c   1.000
_cell.angle_alpha   90.00
_cell.angle_beta   90.00
_cell.angle_gamma   90.00
#
_symmetry.space_group_name_H-M   'P 1'
#
loop_
_entity.id
_entity.type
_entity.pdbx_description
1 polymer ?
#
loop_
_entity_poly.entity_id
_entity_poly.type
_entity_poly.pdbx_seq_one_letter_code
_entity_poly.pdbx_strand_id
1 'polypeptide(L)'
;MKLKLMVGILSAGLFLSLFGNVFQWLYTDDLQKKQVGKSKQEEVMRKDALPSDTKTEEAIQKSAKQFLEALFTYDSSKKSPMEQIKGYSSPEAQKKLKPAGQGSEASKVSLVSQLEDVQLYSDAKGKVFAKVKQSISVNGGDRVRREQYVEMTLINKNNWIVDDVKLLALMNQD
;
A
#
# COMPACT_ATOMS: atom_id res chain seq x y z
N MET A 1 55.82 12.35 22.11
CA MET A 1 55.23 11.63 20.97
C MET A 1 54.00 10.88 21.49
N LYS A 2 52.78 11.37 21.23
CA LYS A 2 51.53 10.69 21.60
C LYS A 2 50.70 10.52 20.33
N LEU A 3 50.55 9.26 19.92
CA LEU A 3 49.91 8.84 18.68
C LEU A 3 48.38 8.97 18.83
N LYS A 4 47.75 9.63 17.86
CA LYS A 4 46.30 9.83 17.73
C LYS A 4 45.60 8.48 17.55
N LEU A 5 44.52 8.23 18.30
CA LEU A 5 43.53 7.24 17.90
C LEU A 5 42.34 7.98 17.28
N MET A 6 42.31 7.98 15.95
CA MET A 6 41.13 8.27 15.14
C MET A 6 40.14 7.13 15.36
N VAL A 7 39.02 7.39 16.02
CA VAL A 7 37.85 6.52 15.95
C VAL A 7 37.14 6.86 14.65
N GLY A 8 37.51 6.15 13.59
CA GLY A 8 36.88 6.24 12.28
C GLY A 8 35.46 5.70 12.33
N ILE A 9 34.54 6.53 11.84
CA ILE A 9 33.14 6.21 11.55
C ILE A 9 33.10 4.99 10.63
N LEU A 10 32.75 3.83 11.17
CA LEU A 10 32.53 2.59 10.44
C LEU A 10 31.21 1.98 10.91
N SER A 11 30.08 2.52 10.44
CA SER A 11 28.82 1.78 10.32
C SER A 11 27.70 2.62 9.66
N ALA A 12 27.86 2.98 8.39
CA ALA A 12 26.76 3.54 7.59
C ALA A 12 26.29 2.60 6.46
N GLY A 13 26.77 1.34 6.43
CA GLY A 13 26.58 0.45 5.29
C GLY A 13 25.82 -0.85 5.55
N LEU A 14 25.24 -1.07 6.73
CA LEU A 14 24.77 -2.41 7.13
C LEU A 14 23.39 -2.47 7.79
N PHE A 15 22.52 -1.49 7.53
CA PHE A 15 21.15 -1.49 8.06
C PHE A 15 20.04 -1.53 7.00
N LEU A 16 20.34 -1.72 5.71
CA LEU A 16 19.30 -1.77 4.67
C LEU A 16 18.64 -3.15 4.48
N SER A 17 19.18 -4.24 5.05
CA SER A 17 18.62 -5.59 4.90
C SER A 17 17.56 -5.97 5.95
N LEU A 18 17.37 -5.18 7.01
CA LEU A 18 16.41 -5.51 8.08
C LEU A 18 15.06 -4.77 7.96
N PHE A 19 14.98 -3.67 7.19
CA PHE A 19 13.75 -2.88 7.09
C PHE A 19 12.83 -3.24 5.92
N GLY A 20 13.29 -4.08 4.99
CA GLY A 20 12.43 -4.77 4.03
C GLY A 20 11.29 -5.53 4.73
N ASN A 21 11.61 -6.10 5.90
CA ASN A 21 10.73 -6.90 6.74
C ASN A 21 9.77 -6.11 7.61
N VAL A 22 9.99 -4.82 7.92
CA VAL A 22 9.12 -4.11 8.87
C VAL A 22 7.74 -3.83 8.25
N PHE A 23 7.68 -3.41 6.99
CA PHE A 23 6.40 -3.20 6.30
C PHE A 23 5.71 -4.53 5.94
N GLN A 24 6.50 -5.58 5.70
CA GLN A 24 5.97 -6.95 5.52
C GLN A 24 5.37 -7.46 6.84
N TRP A 25 6.06 -7.30 7.97
CA TRP A 25 5.59 -7.66 9.32
C TRP A 25 4.32 -6.91 9.75
N LEU A 26 4.18 -5.63 9.37
CA LEU A 26 2.95 -4.86 9.63
C LEU A 26 1.72 -5.36 8.85
N TYR A 27 1.86 -6.28 7.88
CA TYR A 27 0.74 -6.76 7.04
C TYR A 27 0.70 -8.28 6.80
N THR A 28 1.69 -9.04 7.26
CA THR A 28 1.74 -10.51 7.08
C THR A 28 1.81 -11.23 8.40
N ASP A 29 0.67 -11.80 8.81
CA ASP A 29 0.65 -13.02 9.62
C ASP A 29 -0.26 -14.13 9.04
N ASP A 30 -1.01 -13.87 7.95
CA ASP A 30 -2.02 -14.83 7.44
C ASP A 30 -2.03 -15.08 5.91
N LEU A 31 -0.93 -14.81 5.19
CA LEU A 31 -0.91 -14.89 3.71
C LEU A 31 0.04 -15.95 3.12
N GLN A 32 0.52 -16.91 3.90
CA GLN A 32 1.46 -17.94 3.40
C GLN A 32 0.86 -19.00 2.44
N LYS A 33 -0.40 -18.87 1.98
CA LYS A 33 -0.97 -19.79 0.99
C LYS A 33 -1.66 -19.05 -0.14
N LYS A 34 -0.88 -18.64 -1.16
CA LYS A 34 -1.20 -18.71 -2.61
C LYS A 34 -0.17 -17.92 -3.41
N GLN A 35 0.96 -18.58 -3.69
CA GLN A 35 1.94 -18.13 -4.67
C GLN A 35 1.58 -18.74 -6.04
N VAL A 36 0.73 -18.10 -6.84
CA VAL A 36 0.67 -18.38 -8.29
C VAL A 36 0.19 -17.15 -9.06
N GLY A 37 1.07 -16.57 -9.88
CA GLY A 37 0.66 -16.02 -11.19
C GLY A 37 0.45 -14.52 -11.33
N LYS A 38 1.54 -13.71 -11.28
CA LYS A 38 1.50 -12.29 -11.73
C LYS A 38 0.88 -12.13 -13.12
N SER A 39 1.25 -13.00 -14.06
CA SER A 39 0.78 -12.96 -15.45
C SER A 39 -0.68 -13.38 -15.61
N LYS A 40 -1.11 -14.42 -14.90
CA LYS A 40 -2.51 -14.89 -14.98
C LYS A 40 -3.50 -13.94 -14.32
N GLN A 41 -3.15 -13.32 -13.19
CA GLN A 41 -4.05 -12.36 -12.52
C GLN A 41 -4.22 -11.09 -13.36
N GLU A 42 -3.12 -10.51 -13.86
CA GLU A 42 -3.20 -9.31 -14.71
C GLU A 42 -3.92 -9.59 -16.03
N GLU A 43 -3.70 -10.76 -16.66
CA GLU A 43 -4.38 -11.15 -17.90
C GLU A 43 -5.87 -11.46 -17.70
N VAL A 44 -6.25 -12.19 -16.64
CA VAL A 44 -7.65 -12.45 -16.28
C VAL A 44 -8.37 -11.13 -15.97
N MET A 45 -7.72 -10.22 -15.26
CA MET A 45 -8.31 -8.93 -14.89
C MET A 45 -8.46 -7.96 -16.06
N ARG A 46 -7.54 -7.98 -17.03
CA ARG A 46 -7.72 -7.27 -18.30
C ARG A 46 -8.83 -7.87 -19.15
N LYS A 47 -9.01 -9.20 -19.11
CA LYS A 47 -10.07 -9.90 -19.85
C LYS A 47 -11.46 -9.71 -19.24
N ASP A 48 -11.56 -9.58 -17.92
CA ASP A 48 -12.83 -9.38 -17.20
C ASP A 48 -13.31 -7.92 -17.19
N ALA A 49 -12.48 -6.97 -17.65
CA ALA A 49 -12.88 -5.59 -17.91
C ALA A 49 -13.85 -5.54 -19.12
N LEU A 50 -15.12 -5.82 -18.85
CA LEU A 50 -16.21 -5.78 -19.82
C LEU A 50 -16.46 -4.35 -20.32
N PRO A 51 -16.94 -4.16 -21.56
CA PRO A 51 -17.37 -2.84 -22.04
C PRO A 51 -18.55 -2.35 -21.20
N SER A 52 -18.28 -1.35 -20.36
CA SER A 52 -19.21 -0.73 -19.42
C SER A 52 -19.70 0.61 -19.94
N ASP A 53 -20.83 1.10 -19.42
CA ASP A 53 -21.17 2.51 -19.44
C ASP A 53 -20.00 3.33 -18.86
N THR A 54 -19.31 4.07 -19.72
CA THR A 54 -18.01 4.70 -19.43
C THR A 54 -18.09 5.66 -18.25
N LYS A 55 -19.24 6.31 -18.03
CA LYS A 55 -19.45 7.24 -16.92
C LYS A 55 -19.42 6.56 -15.56
N THR A 56 -19.98 5.36 -15.47
CA THR A 56 -19.98 4.59 -14.22
C THR A 56 -18.58 4.11 -13.89
N GLU A 57 -17.85 3.66 -14.91
CA GLU A 57 -16.46 3.23 -14.77
C GLU A 57 -15.53 4.38 -14.35
N GLU A 58 -15.66 5.55 -14.97
CA GLU A 58 -14.92 6.76 -14.58
C GLU A 58 -15.18 7.15 -13.12
N ALA A 59 -16.44 7.06 -12.66
CA ALA A 59 -16.79 7.33 -11.27
C ALA A 59 -16.16 6.33 -10.30
N ILE A 60 -16.17 5.04 -10.65
CA ILE A 60 -15.53 3.97 -9.88
C ILE A 60 -14.01 4.21 -9.80
N GLN A 61 -13.36 4.47 -10.93
CA GLN A 61 -11.92 4.72 -10.99
C GLN A 61 -11.53 5.98 -10.19
N LYS A 62 -12.32 7.05 -10.28
CA LYS A 62 -12.11 8.27 -9.50
C LYS A 62 -12.18 7.99 -7.99
N SER A 63 -13.22 7.31 -7.52
CA SER A 63 -13.35 6.95 -6.11
C SER A 63 -12.23 6.03 -5.63
N ALA A 64 -11.87 5.03 -6.44
CA ALA A 64 -10.75 4.14 -6.17
C ALA A 64 -9.42 4.90 -6.05
N LYS A 65 -9.16 5.84 -6.96
CA LYS A 65 -7.96 6.67 -6.93
C LYS A 65 -7.90 7.52 -5.66
N GLN A 66 -9.00 8.18 -5.29
CA GLN A 66 -9.07 9.00 -4.06
C GLN A 66 -8.81 8.17 -2.80
N PHE A 67 -9.36 6.96 -2.75
CA PHE A 67 -9.07 6.03 -1.66
C PHE A 67 -7.58 5.65 -1.61
N LEU A 68 -6.98 5.29 -2.75
CA LEU A 68 -5.56 4.93 -2.81
C LEU A 68 -4.63 6.11 -2.48
N GLU A 69 -4.96 7.32 -2.91
CA GLU A 69 -4.26 8.55 -2.52
C GLU A 69 -4.29 8.72 -1.00
N ALA A 70 -5.45 8.57 -0.37
CA ALA A 70 -5.60 8.66 1.08
C ALA A 70 -4.90 7.52 1.84
N LEU A 71 -4.83 6.32 1.26
CA LEU A 71 -4.20 5.15 1.87
C LEU A 71 -2.67 5.18 1.78
N PHE A 72 -2.12 5.61 0.64
CA PHE A 72 -0.69 5.51 0.33
C PHE A 72 0.06 6.85 0.40
N THR A 73 -0.62 7.97 0.64
CA THR A 73 0.02 9.28 0.87
C THR A 73 -0.22 9.75 2.30
N TYR A 74 0.74 9.50 3.17
CA TYR A 74 0.64 9.86 4.58
C TYR A 74 1.99 10.16 5.22
N ASP A 75 1.94 10.90 6.32
CA ASP A 75 3.04 11.10 7.25
C ASP A 75 2.53 10.67 8.62
N SER A 76 2.99 9.52 9.11
CA SER A 76 2.49 8.92 10.35
C SER A 76 2.78 9.78 11.58
N SER A 77 3.69 10.76 11.49
CA SER A 77 3.94 11.74 12.56
C SER A 77 2.84 12.80 12.66
N LYS A 78 2.06 13.01 11.59
CA LYS A 78 1.00 14.03 11.53
C LYS A 78 -0.38 13.44 11.69
N LYS A 79 -0.67 12.37 10.95
CA LYS A 79 -2.00 11.76 10.93
C LYS A 79 -1.91 10.28 10.57
N SER A 80 -2.75 9.48 11.22
CA SER A 80 -2.85 8.06 10.86
C SER A 80 -3.49 7.92 9.47
N PRO A 81 -2.97 7.06 8.58
CA PRO A 81 -3.60 6.76 7.29
C PRO A 81 -5.03 6.24 7.46
N MET A 82 -5.32 5.54 8.56
CA MET A 82 -6.66 5.04 8.86
C MET A 82 -7.69 6.16 9.07
N GLU A 83 -7.27 7.34 9.52
CA GLU A 83 -8.16 8.49 9.63
C GLU A 83 -8.42 9.18 8.30
N GLN A 84 -7.50 9.05 7.34
CA GLN A 84 -7.62 9.67 6.02
C GLN A 84 -8.57 8.89 5.12
N ILE A 85 -8.65 7.56 5.26
CA ILE A 85 -9.52 6.71 4.45
C ILE A 85 -10.99 6.68 4.89
N LYS A 86 -11.34 7.26 6.04
CA LYS A 86 -12.71 7.20 6.62
C LYS A 86 -13.81 7.71 5.68
N GLY A 87 -13.51 8.73 4.87
CA GLY A 87 -14.47 9.29 3.91
C GLY A 87 -14.60 8.51 2.60
N TYR A 88 -13.72 7.53 2.38
CA TYR A 88 -13.59 6.82 1.10
C TYR A 88 -13.85 5.32 1.22
N SER A 89 -14.09 4.81 2.43
CA SER A 89 -14.20 3.39 2.70
C SER A 89 -15.22 3.06 3.77
N SER A 90 -15.85 1.89 3.66
CA SER A 90 -16.74 1.35 4.68
C SER A 90 -15.96 0.94 5.94
N PRO A 91 -16.63 0.84 7.10
CA PRO A 91 -16.03 0.28 8.30
C PRO A 91 -15.46 -1.12 8.10
N GLU A 92 -16.07 -1.92 7.22
CA GLU A 92 -15.64 -3.27 6.86
C GLU A 92 -14.28 -3.27 6.15
N ALA A 93 -14.11 -2.41 5.13
CA ALA A 93 -12.83 -2.23 4.45
C ALA A 93 -11.73 -1.73 5.40
N GLN A 94 -12.04 -0.78 6.28
CA GLN A 94 -11.08 -0.24 7.26
C GLN A 94 -10.54 -1.31 8.21
N LYS A 95 -11.38 -2.27 8.62
CA LYS A 95 -10.96 -3.38 9.50
C LYS A 95 -9.89 -4.27 8.83
N LYS A 96 -9.91 -4.41 7.50
CA LYS A 96 -8.96 -5.23 6.73
C LYS A 96 -7.61 -4.54 6.50
N LEU A 97 -7.53 -3.22 6.70
CA LEU A 97 -6.31 -2.42 6.50
C LEU A 97 -5.54 -2.11 7.78
N LYS A 98 -6.01 -2.60 8.93
CA LYS A 98 -5.35 -2.36 10.20
C LYS A 98 -3.91 -2.91 10.14
N PRO A 99 -2.89 -2.09 10.42
CA PRO A 99 -1.54 -2.58 10.51
C PRO A 99 -1.44 -3.58 11.68
N ALA A 100 -0.81 -4.72 11.42
CA ALA A 100 -0.34 -5.64 12.46
C ALA A 100 0.65 -4.89 13.37
N GLY A 101 0.64 -5.19 14.67
CA GLY A 101 1.57 -4.55 15.62
C GLY A 101 1.06 -3.29 16.31
N GLN A 102 -0.23 -3.23 16.69
CA GLN A 102 -0.66 -2.34 17.79
C GLN A 102 -0.03 -2.80 19.12
N GLY A 103 1.27 -2.56 19.26
CA GLY A 103 2.09 -2.74 20.45
C GLY A 103 3.01 -1.53 20.59
N SER A 104 3.49 -1.26 21.79
CA SER A 104 4.19 -0.06 22.25
C SER A 104 5.45 0.36 21.46
N GLU A 105 5.91 -0.42 20.48
CA GLU A 105 7.07 -0.12 19.65
C GLU A 105 6.74 0.52 18.29
N ALA A 106 5.55 0.26 17.71
CA ALA A 106 5.15 0.81 16.41
C ALA A 106 4.95 2.33 16.42
N SER A 107 4.72 2.92 17.60
CA SER A 107 4.52 4.37 17.79
C SER A 107 5.82 5.19 17.72
N LYS A 108 7.00 4.55 17.74
CA LYS A 108 8.31 5.25 17.67
C LYS A 108 8.84 5.41 16.25
N VAL A 109 8.19 4.82 15.25
CA VAL A 109 8.65 4.83 13.86
C VAL A 109 7.82 5.83 13.05
N SER A 110 8.48 6.87 12.54
CA SER A 110 7.90 7.79 11.55
C SER A 110 7.97 7.14 10.17
N LEU A 111 6.83 7.09 9.48
CA LEU A 111 6.68 6.59 8.14
C LEU A 111 6.11 7.71 7.28
N VAL A 112 6.85 8.09 6.25
CA VAL A 112 6.37 9.02 5.22
C VAL A 112 6.21 8.24 3.94
N SER A 113 4.98 8.11 3.48
CA SER A 113 4.61 7.45 2.23
C SER A 113 4.11 8.47 1.22
N GLN A 114 4.55 8.35 -0.02
CA GLN A 114 4.10 9.18 -1.14
C GLN A 114 3.73 8.30 -2.32
N LEU A 115 2.50 8.47 -2.81
CA LEU A 115 2.03 7.85 -4.05
C LEU A 115 2.77 8.47 -5.25
N GLU A 116 3.40 7.63 -6.06
CA GLU A 116 4.12 8.06 -7.28
C GLU A 116 3.27 7.83 -8.55
N ASP A 117 2.62 6.68 -8.65
CA ASP A 117 1.83 6.28 -9.83
C ASP A 117 0.74 5.28 -9.45
N VAL A 118 -0.37 5.31 -10.18
CA VAL A 118 -1.49 4.36 -10.03
C VAL A 118 -2.04 3.98 -11.40
N GLN A 119 -2.05 2.68 -11.68
CA GLN A 119 -2.77 2.12 -12.82
C GLN A 119 -3.99 1.37 -12.32
N LEU A 120 -5.17 1.73 -12.83
CA LEU A 120 -6.45 1.15 -12.43
C LEU A 120 -7.03 0.32 -13.57
N TYR A 121 -7.62 -0.81 -13.20
CA TYR A 121 -8.42 -1.67 -14.06
C TYR A 121 -9.74 -1.92 -13.33
N SER A 122 -10.86 -1.61 -13.95
CA SER A 122 -12.17 -1.63 -13.29
C SER A 122 -13.23 -2.28 -14.16
N ASP A 123 -14.30 -2.77 -13.52
CA ASP A 123 -15.55 -3.12 -14.19
C ASP A 123 -16.73 -2.26 -13.72
N ALA A 124 -17.84 -2.30 -14.45
CA ALA A 124 -19.08 -1.61 -14.11
C ALA A 124 -19.67 -2.01 -12.75
N LYS A 125 -19.25 -3.17 -12.22
CA LYS A 125 -19.79 -3.78 -11.00
C LYS A 125 -19.03 -3.31 -9.76
N GLY A 126 -18.07 -2.41 -9.91
CA GLY A 126 -17.30 -1.85 -8.81
C GLY A 126 -16.07 -2.67 -8.42
N LYS A 127 -15.69 -3.70 -9.18
CA LYS A 127 -14.41 -4.38 -8.94
C LYS A 127 -13.29 -3.54 -9.52
N VAL A 128 -12.25 -3.33 -8.74
CA VAL A 128 -11.08 -2.57 -9.15
C VAL A 128 -9.81 -3.33 -8.77
N PHE A 129 -8.90 -3.45 -9.73
CA PHE A 129 -7.53 -3.82 -9.51
C PHE A 129 -6.63 -2.61 -9.70
N ALA A 130 -5.71 -2.41 -8.77
CA ALA A 130 -4.77 -1.30 -8.81
C ALA A 130 -3.34 -1.80 -8.72
N LYS A 131 -2.50 -1.26 -9.60
CA LYS A 131 -1.05 -1.32 -9.51
C LYS A 131 -0.56 0.04 -9.01
N VAL A 132 -0.01 0.05 -7.81
CA VAL A 132 0.36 1.25 -7.05
C VAL A 132 1.87 1.33 -6.93
N LYS A 133 2.47 2.44 -7.36
CA LYS A 133 3.88 2.74 -7.06
C LYS A 133 3.93 3.80 -5.98
N GLN A 134 4.74 3.58 -4.96
CA GLN A 134 4.90 4.49 -3.84
C GLN A 134 6.37 4.58 -3.44
N SER A 135 6.74 5.70 -2.84
CA SER A 135 8.00 5.86 -2.12
C SER A 135 7.76 5.97 -0.63
N ILE A 136 8.52 5.21 0.16
CA ILE A 136 8.41 5.17 1.62
C ILE A 136 9.75 5.58 2.22
N SER A 137 9.74 6.52 3.15
CA SER A 137 10.86 6.85 4.04
C SER A 137 10.51 6.44 5.46
N VAL A 138 11.50 5.89 6.16
CA VAL A 138 11.41 5.51 7.57
C VAL A 138 12.34 6.43 8.36
N ASN A 139 11.81 7.12 9.37
CA ASN A 139 12.55 8.02 10.25
C ASN A 139 13.39 9.07 9.50
N GLY A 140 12.90 9.56 8.36
CA GLY A 140 13.61 10.54 7.53
C GLY A 140 14.82 9.98 6.76
N GLY A 141 15.03 8.66 6.76
CA GLY A 141 16.04 8.01 5.94
C GLY A 141 15.70 8.01 4.44
N ASP A 142 16.52 7.33 3.67
CA ASP A 142 16.35 7.25 2.22
C ASP A 142 14.98 6.71 1.81
N ARG A 143 14.46 7.25 0.71
CA ARG A 143 13.20 6.79 0.12
C ARG A 143 13.39 5.48 -0.61
N VAL A 144 12.64 4.46 -0.20
CA VAL A 144 12.55 3.18 -0.90
C VAL A 144 11.30 3.19 -1.78
N ARG A 145 11.47 2.97 -3.08
CA ARG A 145 10.34 2.77 -4.01
C ARG A 145 9.81 1.35 -3.91
N ARG A 146 8.49 1.20 -3.91
CA ARG A 146 7.79 -0.09 -3.89
C ARG A 146 6.61 -0.08 -4.85
N GLU A 147 6.31 -1.24 -5.40
CA GLU A 147 5.18 -1.48 -6.28
C GLU A 147 4.21 -2.45 -5.59
N GLN A 148 3.02 -1.99 -5.23
CA GLN A 148 2.00 -2.73 -4.49
C GLN A 148 0.81 -3.02 -5.40
N TYR A 149 0.24 -4.22 -5.31
CA TYR A 149 -1.01 -4.56 -6.00
C TYR A 149 -2.17 -4.58 -5.00
N VAL A 150 -3.31 -4.04 -5.41
CA VAL A 150 -4.49 -3.90 -4.56
C VAL A 150 -5.73 -4.37 -5.31
N GLU A 151 -6.50 -5.26 -4.69
CA GLU A 151 -7.85 -5.61 -5.13
C GLU A 151 -8.84 -4.83 -4.27
N MET A 152 -9.85 -4.22 -4.90
CA MET A 152 -10.90 -3.47 -4.23
C MET A 152 -12.27 -3.84 -4.80
N THR A 153 -13.28 -3.80 -3.93
CA THR A 153 -14.69 -3.80 -4.34
C THR A 153 -15.31 -2.51 -3.85
N LEU A 154 -15.91 -1.74 -4.76
CA LEU A 154 -16.63 -0.52 -4.46
C LEU A 154 -18.14 -0.77 -4.53
N ILE A 155 -18.88 -0.07 -3.67
CA ILE A 155 -20.34 -0.08 -3.66
C ILE A 155 -20.86 1.35 -3.77
N ASN A 156 -22.01 1.53 -4.43
CA ASN A 156 -22.66 2.82 -4.53
C ASN A 156 -23.70 2.99 -3.40
N LYS A 157 -23.36 3.79 -2.38
CA LYS A 157 -24.25 4.19 -1.28
C LYS A 157 -24.40 5.71 -1.29
N ASN A 158 -25.04 6.24 -2.34
CA ASN A 158 -25.07 7.66 -2.75
C ASN A 158 -23.78 8.18 -3.38
N ASN A 159 -22.64 7.56 -3.05
CA ASN A 159 -21.35 7.72 -3.71
C ASN A 159 -20.66 6.35 -3.78
N TRP A 160 -19.75 6.18 -4.74
CA TRP A 160 -18.88 4.99 -4.79
C TRP A 160 -17.84 5.07 -3.67
N ILE A 161 -17.88 4.08 -2.77
CA ILE A 161 -16.92 3.93 -1.65
C ILE A 161 -16.35 2.51 -1.67
N VAL A 162 -15.14 2.34 -1.15
CA VAL A 162 -14.48 1.03 -1.04
C VAL A 162 -15.11 0.23 0.10
N ASP A 163 -15.69 -0.92 -0.21
CA ASP A 163 -16.33 -1.81 0.77
C ASP A 163 -15.48 -3.04 1.10
N ASP A 164 -14.66 -3.49 0.14
CA ASP A 164 -13.65 -4.50 0.35
C ASP A 164 -12.31 -4.07 -0.22
N VAL A 165 -11.22 -4.44 0.45
CA VAL A 165 -9.85 -4.14 0.05
C VAL A 165 -8.92 -5.26 0.47
N LYS A 166 -8.01 -5.62 -0.43
CA LYS A 166 -6.97 -6.61 -0.20
C LYS A 166 -5.65 -6.14 -0.79
N LEU A 167 -4.66 -5.95 0.07
CA LEU A 167 -3.28 -5.73 -0.34
C LEU A 167 -2.68 -7.09 -0.71
N LEU A 168 -2.22 -7.23 -1.95
CA LEU A 168 -1.59 -8.47 -2.41
C LEU A 168 -0.10 -8.47 -2.02
N ALA A 169 0.39 -9.54 -1.41
CA ALA A 169 1.79 -9.61 -1.01
C ALA A 169 2.74 -9.30 -2.18
N LEU A 170 3.79 -8.54 -1.90
CA LEU A 170 4.92 -8.35 -2.81
C LEU A 170 5.51 -9.72 -3.13
N MET A 171 5.24 -10.22 -4.33
CA MET A 171 6.00 -11.34 -4.85
C MET A 171 7.39 -10.81 -5.21
N ASN A 172 8.38 -11.17 -4.39
CA ASN A 172 9.80 -10.95 -4.66
C ASN A 172 10.06 -11.23 -6.14
N GLN A 173 10.62 -10.25 -6.84
CA GLN A 173 11.25 -10.51 -8.11
C GLN A 173 12.61 -11.10 -7.76
N ASP A 174 12.82 -12.37 -8.10
CA ASP A 174 14.15 -12.97 -8.18
C ASP A 174 15.03 -12.18 -9.17
#